data_AF-A0A9D8QHF4-F1
#
_entry.id   AF-A0A9D8QHF4-F1
#
_cell.length_a   1.000
_cell.length_b   1.000
_cell.length_c   1.000
_cell.angle_alpha   90.00
_cell.angle_beta   90.00
_cell.angle_gamma   90.00
#
_symmetry.space_group_name_H-M   'P 1'
#
loop_
_entity.id
_entity.type
_entity.pdbx_description
1 polymer ?
#
loop_
_entity_poly.entity_id
_entity_poly.type
_entity_poly.pdbx_seq_one_letter_code
_entity_poly.pdbx_strand_id
1 'polypeptide(L)' 'TVFLRNVDDRPRINPVRQRFFGDHLPASTLVEVSRLIHEDLLVEVEAVVGIPS' A
#
# COMPACT_ATOMS: atom_id res chain seq x y z
N THR A 1 5.37 3.55 -0.22
CA THR A 1 5.07 3.12 1.16
C THR A 1 3.59 2.87 1.33
N VAL A 2 3.19 1.86 2.11
CA VAL A 2 1.78 1.54 2.40
C VAL A 2 1.53 1.71 3.90
N PHE A 3 0.52 2.49 4.26
CA PHE A 3 0.11 2.75 5.64
C PHE A 3 -1.25 2.11 5.89
N LEU A 4 -1.36 1.24 6.90
CA LEU A 4 -2.61 0.57 7.28
C LEU A 4 -3.14 1.03 8.62
N ARG A 5 -4.47 1.05 8.77
CA ARG A 5 -5.11 1.19 10.09
C ARG A 5 -5.07 -0.08 10.94
N ASN A 6 -5.03 -1.24 10.29
CA ASN A 6 -4.92 -2.56 10.92
C ASN A 6 -4.01 -3.44 10.07
N VAL A 7 -2.89 -3.90 10.63
CA VAL A 7 -1.91 -4.76 9.95
C VAL A 7 -2.47 -6.13 9.58
N ASP A 8 -3.50 -6.59 10.31
CA ASP A 8 -4.18 -7.87 10.03
C ASP A 8 -4.96 -7.84 8.71
N ASP A 9 -5.18 -6.67 8.10
CA ASP A 9 -5.74 -6.55 6.76
C ASP A 9 -4.72 -6.87 5.64
N ARG A 10 -3.44 -7.10 5.97
CA ARG A 10 -2.39 -7.46 4.99
C ARG A 10 -2.78 -8.61 4.03
N PRO A 11 -3.42 -9.72 4.48
CA PRO A 11 -3.86 -10.79 3.59
C PRO A 11 -4.91 -10.35 2.55
N ARG A 12 -5.67 -9.27 2.82
CA ARG A 12 -6.65 -8.70 1.88
C ARG A 12 -5.99 -7.81 0.83
N ILE A 13 -4.88 -7.18 1.19
CA ILE A 13 -4.16 -6.21 0.34
C ILE A 13 -3.21 -6.89 -0.62
N ASN A 14 -2.48 -7.91 -0.17
CA ASN A 14 -1.45 -8.55 -0.99
C ASN A 14 -1.98 -9.10 -2.34
N PRO A 15 -3.15 -9.78 -2.39
CA PRO A 15 -3.73 -10.24 -3.66
C PRO A 15 -4.09 -9.09 -4.61
N VAL A 16 -4.53 -7.93 -4.09
CA VAL A 16 -4.83 -6.75 -4.91
C VAL A 16 -3.55 -6.21 -5.54
N ARG A 17 -2.47 -6.10 -4.75
CA ARG A 17 -1.16 -5.66 -5.26
C ARG A 17 -0.62 -6.60 -6.33
N GLN A 18 -0.69 -7.92 -6.11
CA GLN A 18 -0.26 -8.91 -7.10
C GLN A 18 -1.05 -8.79 -8.40
N ARG A 19 -2.38 -8.62 -8.34
CA ARG A 19 -3.19 -8.40 -9.54
C ARG A 19 -2.87 -7.10 -10.27
N PHE A 20 -2.59 -6.03 -9.53
CA PHE A 20 -2.33 -4.71 -10.14
C PHE A 20 -0.94 -4.62 -10.77
N PHE A 21 0.10 -5.10 -10.07
CA PHE A 21 1.50 -4.98 -10.52
C PHE A 21 1.99 -6.19 -11.32
N GLY A 22 1.31 -7.34 -11.25
CA GLY A 22 1.77 -8.58 -11.88
C GLY A 22 3.17 -8.96 -11.41
N ASP A 23 4.04 -9.28 -12.36
CA ASP A 23 5.44 -9.63 -12.12
C ASP A 23 6.32 -8.40 -11.81
N HIS A 24 5.82 -7.19 -12.04
CA HIS A 24 6.55 -5.92 -11.86
C HIS A 24 6.25 -5.28 -10.50
N LEU A 25 6.50 -6.04 -9.42
CA LEU A 25 6.27 -5.54 -8.06
C LEU A 25 7.27 -4.44 -7.70
N PRO A 26 6.81 -3.22 -7.34
CA PRO A 26 7.71 -2.19 -6.85
C PRO A 26 8.22 -2.56 -5.45
N ALA A 27 9.37 -1.99 -5.09
CA ALA A 27 9.82 -1.98 -3.71
C ALA A 27 8.73 -1.40 -2.80
N SER A 28 8.51 -2.01 -1.64
CA SER A 28 7.41 -1.64 -0.75
C SER A 28 7.77 -1.87 0.70
N THR A 29 7.45 -0.86 1.51
CA THR A 29 7.38 -0.96 2.97
C THR A 29 5.91 -0.85 3.38
N LEU A 30 5.49 -1.69 4.32
CA LEU A 30 4.14 -1.69 4.88
C LEU A 30 4.25 -1.52 6.39
N VAL A 31 3.51 -0.56 6.94
CA VAL A 31 3.46 -0.29 8.38
C VAL A 31 2.02 -0.05 8.83
N GLU A 32 1.75 -0.34 10.10
CA GLU A 32 0.50 0.10 10.76
C GLU A 32 0.68 1.52 11.31
N VAL A 33 -0.38 2.33 11.22
CA VAL A 33 -0.45 3.68 11.76
C VAL A 33 -1.70 3.88 12.61
N SER A 34 -1.58 4.73 13.63
CA SER A 34 -2.64 4.99 14.61
C SER A 34 -3.82 5.81 14.05
N ARG A 35 -3.64 6.52 12.93
CA ARG A 35 -4.71 7.22 12.20
C ARG A 35 -4.24 7.61 10.79
N LEU A 36 -5.20 7.84 9.88
CA LEU A 36 -5.01 8.48 8.58
C LEU A 36 -5.70 9.86 8.57
N ILE A 37 -5.61 10.61 7.47
CA ILE A 37 -6.16 11.97 7.39
C ILE A 37 -7.69 12.04 7.59
N HIS A 38 -8.41 10.98 7.23
CA HIS A 38 -9.86 10.84 7.43
C HIS A 38 -10.15 9.49 8.10
N GLU A 39 -11.16 9.46 8.98
CA GLU A 39 -11.44 8.30 9.83
C GLU A 39 -11.92 7.06 9.07
N ASP A 40 -12.65 7.27 7.96
CA ASP A 40 -13.12 6.20 7.09
C ASP A 40 -12.03 5.53 6.23
N LEU A 41 -10.82 6.10 6.18
CA LEU A 41 -9.73 5.53 5.40
C LEU A 41 -9.09 4.36 6.15
N LEU A 42 -8.91 3.24 5.46
CA LEU A 42 -8.28 2.02 6.00
C LEU A 42 -6.84 1.82 5.52
N VAL A 43 -6.50 2.40 4.38
CA VAL A 43 -5.19 2.29 3.73
C VAL A 43 -4.85 3.59 3.00
N GLU A 44 -3.58 3.97 3.07
CA GLU A 44 -2.99 5.04 2.25
C GLU A 44 -1.72 4.52 1.56
N VAL A 45 -1.49 4.94 0.31
CA VAL A 45 -0.34 4.51 -0.49
C VAL A 45 0.40 5.73 -1.05
N GLU A 46 1.66 5.85 -0.67
CA GLU A 46 2.61 6.80 -1.26
C GLU A 46 3.46 6.07 -2.30
N ALA A 47 3.58 6.60 -3.52
CA ALA A 47 4.31 5.97 -4.62
C ALA A 47 5.30 6.94 -5.26
N VAL A 48 6.45 6.41 -5.69
CA VAL A 48 7.47 7.13 -6.45
C VAL A 48 7.68 6.40 -7.77
N VAL A 49 7.76 7.15 -8.87
CA VAL A 49 7.94 6.62 -10.22
C VAL A 49 9.05 7.38 -10.94
N GLY A 50 9.91 6.65 -11.66
CA GLY A 50 10.86 7.24 -12.60
C GLY A 50 10.23 7.31 -13.99
N ILE A 51 10.24 8.49 -14.61
CA ILE A 51 9.80 8.68 -16.00
C ILE A 51 11.07 8.69 -16.89
N PRO A 52 11.11 7.89 -17.98
CA PRO A 52 12.25 7.90 -18.90
C PRO A 52 12.51 9.30 -19.47
N SER A 53 13.78 9.62 -19.69
CA SER A 53 14.24 10.84 -20.38
C SER A 53 14.09 10.76 -21.89
#